data_AF-A0A655ATJ0-F1
#
_entry.id   AF-A0A655ATJ0-F1
#
_cell.length_a   1.000
_cell.length_b   1.000
_cell.length_c   1.000
_cell.angle_alpha   90.00
_cell.angle_beta   90.00
_cell.angle_gamma   90.00
#
_symmetry.space_group_name_H-M   'P 1'
#
loop_
_entity.id
_entity.type
_entity.pdbx_description
1 polymer ?
#
loop_
_entity_poly.entity_id
_entity_poly.type
_entity_poly.pdbx_seq_one_letter_code
_entity_poly.pdbx_strand_id
1 'polypeptide(L)' 'MVGDRSHDVDGAAAHGIDTVVVGWGYGRADFIDKTSTTVVTHAATIDELREALGV' A
#
# COMPACT_ATOMS: atom_id res chain seq x y z
N MET A 1 4.56 5.94 3.83
CA MET A 1 4.83 5.79 2.39
C MET A 1 3.50 5.54 1.66
N VAL A 2 3.36 6.01 0.42
CA VAL A 2 2.24 5.64 -0.45
C VAL A 2 2.85 4.94 -1.66
N GLY A 3 2.37 3.74 -1.98
CA GLY A 3 2.94 2.91 -3.04
C GLY A 3 1.92 1.96 -3.66
N ASP A 4 2.25 1.39 -4.80
CA ASP A 4 1.37 0.48 -5.55
C ASP A 4 1.93 -0.94 -5.65
N ARG A 5 3.15 -1.19 -5.14
CA ARG A 5 3.87 -2.47 -5.25
C ARG A 5 4.28 -3.05 -3.89
N SER A 6 4.56 -4.34 -3.86
CA SER A 6 5.08 -5.01 -2.66
C SER A 6 6.42 -4.44 -2.19
N HIS A 7 7.29 -4.05 -3.13
CA HIS A 7 8.57 -3.42 -2.80
C HIS A 7 8.43 -2.10 -2.05
N ASP A 8 7.32 -1.37 -2.25
CA ASP A 8 7.04 -0.15 -1.49
C ASP A 8 6.78 -0.49 -0.02
N VAL A 9 5.96 -1.52 0.23
CA VAL A 9 5.66 -2.03 1.56
C VAL A 9 6.92 -2.54 2.25
N ASP A 10 7.67 -3.42 1.58
CA ASP A 10 8.89 -4.03 2.14
C ASP A 10 9.97 -2.99 2.41
N GLY A 11 10.14 -2.03 1.48
CA GLY A 11 11.08 -0.93 1.64
C GLY A 11 10.72 -0.02 2.81
N ALA A 12 9.45 0.37 2.94
CA ALA A 12 8.99 1.19 4.05
C ALA A 12 9.13 0.47 5.41
N ALA A 13 8.77 -0.81 5.46
CA ALA A 13 8.87 -1.62 6.68
C ALA A 13 10.33 -1.75 7.15
N ALA A 14 11.28 -1.91 6.24
CA ALA A 14 12.72 -1.94 6.55
C ALA A 14 13.22 -0.63 7.21
N HIS A 15 12.48 0.47 7.05
CA HIS A 15 12.77 1.78 7.62
C HIS A 15 11.79 2.21 8.73
N GLY A 16 10.88 1.32 9.16
CA GLY A 16 9.90 1.63 10.21
C GLY A 16 8.85 2.67 9.80
N ILE A 17 8.49 2.71 8.52
CA ILE A 17 7.50 3.63 7.95
C ILE A 17 6.23 2.86 7.57
N ASP A 18 5.07 3.34 7.99
CA ASP A 18 3.78 2.77 7.59
C ASP A 18 3.50 2.99 6.09
N THR A 19 2.85 2.04 5.44
CA THR A 19 2.50 2.13 4.01
C THR A 19 1.01 2.07 3.77
N VAL A 20 0.51 3.00 2.94
CA VAL A 20 -0.81 2.92 2.31
C VAL A 20 -0.62 2.40 0.88
N VAL A 21 -1.21 1.25 0.58
CA VAL A 21 -1.16 0.64 -0.76
C VAL A 21 -2.34 1.13 -1.58
N VAL A 22 -2.06 1.75 -2.72
CA VAL A 22 -3.11 2.22 -3.63
C VAL A 22 -3.50 1.15 -4.65
N GLY A 23 -4.79 1.07 -4.97
CA GLY A 23 -5.35 0.08 -5.90
C GLY A 23 -5.15 0.40 -7.39
N TRP A 24 -4.50 1.54 -7.69
CA TRP A 24 -4.18 2.00 -9.04
C TRP A 24 -2.66 2.01 -9.25
N GLY A 25 -2.22 1.92 -10.51
CA GLY A 25 -0.82 1.78 -10.87
C GLY A 25 -0.52 0.44 -11.53
N TYR A 26 0.73 0.00 -11.45
CA TYR A 26 1.25 -1.18 -12.13
C TYR A 26 1.38 -2.41 -11.21
N GLY A 27 1.42 -2.24 -9.89
CA GLY A 27 1.61 -3.33 -8.92
C GLY A 27 0.35 -4.08 -8.52
N ARG A 28 -0.78 -3.90 -9.22
CA ARG A 28 -2.03 -4.61 -8.92
C ARG A 28 -1.88 -6.14 -8.90
N ALA A 29 -0.99 -6.69 -9.74
CA ALA A 29 -0.69 -8.12 -9.77
C ALA A 29 0.10 -8.61 -8.55
N ASP A 30 0.86 -7.72 -7.90
CA ASP A 30 1.71 -8.05 -6.76
C ASP A 30 0.89 -8.49 -5.54
N PHE A 31 -0.39 -8.11 -5.49
CA PHE A 31 -1.32 -8.39 -4.40
C PHE A 31 -2.46 -9.35 -4.78
N ILE A 32 -2.51 -9.86 -6.02
CA ILE A 32 -3.60 -10.76 -6.49
C ILE A 32 -3.38 -12.22 -6.04
N ASP A 33 -2.13 -12.70 -5.93
CA ASP A 33 -1.90 -14.14 -5.77
C ASP A 33 -1.59 -14.58 -4.32
N LYS A 34 -0.90 -13.82 -3.46
CA LYS A 34 -0.36 -14.45 -2.23
C LYS A 34 -0.17 -13.53 -1.02
N THR A 35 -0.69 -14.02 0.11
CA THR A 35 0.01 -14.19 1.40
C THR A 35 0.85 -13.05 1.98
N SER A 36 0.64 -11.79 1.58
CA SER A 36 1.21 -10.67 2.32
C SER A 36 0.64 -10.71 3.74
N THR A 37 1.47 -11.16 4.68
CA THR A 37 1.08 -11.34 6.08
C THR A 37 1.13 -9.99 6.82
N THR A 38 1.63 -8.96 6.15
CA THR A 38 1.68 -7.59 6.64
C THR A 38 0.31 -6.96 6.45
N VAL A 39 -0.36 -6.65 7.57
CA VAL A 39 -1.58 -5.85 7.56
C VAL A 39 -1.20 -4.44 7.12
N VAL A 40 -1.53 -4.08 5.88
CA VAL A 40 -1.32 -2.74 5.32
C VAL A 40 -2.66 -2.10 4.97
N THR A 41 -2.74 -0.78 5.09
CA THR A 41 -3.93 -0.02 4.68
C THR A 41 -4.01 0.01 3.17
N HIS A 42 -5.16 -0.36 2.61
CA HIS A 42 -5.42 -0.28 1.17
C HIS A 42 -6.39 0.86 0.85
N ALA A 43 -6.11 1.62 -0.20
CA ALA A 43 -6.99 2.65 -0.74
C ALA A 43 -7.27 2.39 -2.23
N ALA A 44 -8.53 2.15 -2.58
CA ALA A 44 -8.99 1.96 -3.95
C ALA A 44 -9.35 3.27 -4.65
N THR A 45 -9.63 4.33 -3.88
CA THR A 45 -9.98 5.67 -4.39
C THR A 45 -9.10 6.77 -3.80
N ILE A 46 -9.12 7.95 -4.42
CA ILE A 46 -8.45 9.14 -3.88
C ILE A 46 -9.07 9.56 -2.55
N ASP A 47 -10.38 9.46 -2.39
CA ASP A 47 -11.05 9.83 -1.14
C ASP A 47 -10.62 8.92 0.02
N GLU A 48 -10.52 7.61 -0.22
CA GLU A 48 -9.98 6.64 0.76
C GLU A 48 -8.51 6.92 1.10
N LEU A 49 -7.70 7.33 0.12
CA LEU A 49 -6.32 7.72 0.38
C LEU A 49 -6.25 8.97 1.27
N ARG A 50 -7.10 9.97 1.02
CA ARG A 50 -7.16 11.18 1.83
C ARG A 50 -7.56 10.88 3.26
N GLU A 51 -8.55 10.02 3.46
CA GLU A 51 -8.95 9.54 4.77
C GLU A 51 -7.80 8.85 5.49
N ALA A 52 -7.09 7.93 4.82
CA ALA A 52 -5.94 7.23 5.38
C ALA A 52 -4.77 8.16 5.76
N LEU A 53 -4.64 9.31 5.09
CA LEU A 53 -3.62 10.34 5.37
C LEU A 53 -4.08 11.43 6.35
N GLY A 54 -5.37 11.48 6.70
CA GLY A 54 -5.95 12.48 7.60
C GLY A 54 -6.02 13.90 7.01
N VAL A 55 -6.25 14.05 5.70
CA VAL A 55 -6.23 15.33 4.95
C VAL A 55 -7.44 15.61 4.08
#